data_AF-A0A1G6IWD6-F1
#
_entry.id   AF-A0A1G6IWD6-F1
#
_cell.length_a   1.000
_cell.length_b   1.000
_cell.length_c   1.000
_cell.angle_alpha   90.00
_cell.angle_beta   90.00
_cell.angle_gamma   90.00
#
_symmetry.space_group_name_H-M   'P 1'
#
loop_
_entity.id
_entity.type
_entity.pdbx_description
1 polymer ?
#
loop_
_entity_poly.entity_id
_entity_poly.type
_entity_poly.pdbx_seq_one_letter_code
_entity_poly.pdbx_strand_id
1 'polypeptide(L)'
;MRFYTKIALNSGEDDSFGCARVADGRVINFIVVEKNAVIKFDKHVVSRVFSPDELERLNGYMVKYRKYGIEELLDSGLAGVGVSSAPAE
;
A
#
# COMPACT_ATOMS: atom_id res chain seq x y z
N MET A 1 6.67 -5.98 9.36
CA MET A 1 5.82 -6.97 8.66
C MET A 1 6.68 -7.69 7.62
N ARG A 2 6.64 -9.03 7.52
CA ARG A 2 7.28 -9.78 6.42
C ARG A 2 6.23 -10.09 5.34
N PHE A 3 6.61 -10.02 4.07
CA PHE A 3 5.73 -10.34 2.94
C PHE A 3 5.84 -11.83 2.58
N TYR A 4 4.71 -12.45 2.25
CA TYR A 4 4.60 -13.86 1.87
C TYR A 4 3.93 -14.00 0.51
N THR A 5 4.28 -15.06 -0.24
CA THR A 5 3.66 -15.37 -1.53
C THR A 5 2.17 -15.70 -1.40
N LYS A 6 1.72 -16.08 -0.20
CA LYS A 6 0.33 -16.37 0.10
C LYS A 6 0.02 -16.00 1.55
N ILE A 7 -1.11 -15.31 1.73
CA ILE A 7 -1.63 -14.91 3.03
C ILE A 7 -3.12 -15.27 3.11
N ALA A 8 -3.61 -15.49 4.32
CA ALA A 8 -5.03 -15.52 4.63
C ALA A 8 -5.40 -14.17 5.26
N LEU A 9 -6.45 -13.53 4.73
CA LEU A 9 -7.02 -12.33 5.33
C LEU A 9 -8.02 -12.77 6.40
N ASN A 10 -7.94 -12.14 7.57
CA ASN A 10 -8.96 -12.32 8.60
C ASN A 10 -10.26 -11.62 8.15
N SER A 11 -11.42 -12.05 8.66
CA SER A 11 -12.73 -11.50 8.25
C SER A 11 -12.88 -10.01 8.58
N GLY A 12 -12.13 -9.49 9.54
CA GLY A 12 -12.31 -8.13 10.06
C GLY A 12 -13.50 -8.00 11.00
N GLU A 13 -14.17 -9.11 11.33
CA GLU A 13 -15.20 -9.20 12.37
C GLU A 13 -14.59 -9.57 13.72
N ASP A 14 -15.30 -9.30 14.83
CA ASP A 14 -14.89 -9.67 16.19
C ASP A 14 -13.42 -9.33 16.54
N ASP A 15 -12.99 -8.10 16.19
CA ASP A 15 -11.62 -7.59 16.35
C ASP A 15 -10.51 -8.39 15.64
N SER A 16 -10.88 -9.33 14.76
CA SER A 16 -9.95 -10.15 13.98
C SER A 16 -9.52 -9.42 12.73
N PHE A 17 -8.66 -8.41 12.89
CA PHE A 17 -8.05 -7.67 11.77
C PHE A 17 -6.71 -8.28 11.35
N GLY A 18 -6.24 -7.92 10.14
CA GLY A 18 -4.91 -8.28 9.65
C GLY A 18 -4.88 -9.57 8.81
N CYS A 19 -3.70 -10.20 8.77
CA CYS A 19 -3.45 -11.34 7.91
C CYS A 19 -2.46 -12.32 8.55
N ALA A 20 -2.59 -13.60 8.22
CA ALA A 20 -1.68 -14.66 8.63
C ALA A 20 -1.00 -15.34 7.43
N ARG A 21 0.21 -15.88 7.65
CA ARG A 21 0.90 -16.70 6.65
C ARG A 21 0.15 -18.03 6.48
N VAL A 22 -0.09 -18.44 5.24
CA VAL A 22 -0.61 -19.78 4.94
C VAL A 22 0.52 -20.81 4.95
N ALA A 23 0.24 -22.08 5.21
CA ALA A 23 1.27 -23.13 5.28
C ALA A 23 2.18 -23.20 4.03
N ASP A 24 1.62 -22.99 2.84
CA ASP A 24 2.34 -22.94 1.55
C ASP A 24 2.88 -21.53 1.19
N GLY A 25 2.70 -20.54 2.08
CA GLY A 25 3.20 -19.18 1.92
C GLY A 25 4.69 -19.07 2.19
N ARG A 26 5.47 -18.73 1.16
CA ARG A 26 6.93 -18.57 1.24
C ARG A 26 7.31 -17.14 1.52
N VAL A 27 8.42 -16.94 2.23
CA VAL A 27 8.99 -15.60 2.46
C VAL A 27 9.44 -15.02 1.12
N ILE A 28 9.04 -13.78 0.84
CA ILE A 28 9.48 -13.06 -0.36
C ILE A 28 10.82 -12.39 -0.10
N ASN A 29 11.79 -12.60 -1.00
CA ASN A 29 13.09 -11.93 -0.98
C ASN A 29 12.96 -10.54 -1.61
N PHE A 30 12.46 -10.50 -2.83
CA PHE A 30 12.22 -9.27 -3.58
C PHE A 30 11.12 -9.48 -4.65
N ILE A 31 10.51 -8.36 -5.05
CA ILE A 31 9.54 -8.29 -6.14
C ILE A 31 10.04 -7.24 -7.13
N VAL A 32 9.97 -7.57 -8.42
CA VAL A 32 10.18 -6.62 -9.52
C VAL A 32 8.84 -6.43 -10.21
N VAL A 33 8.44 -5.17 -10.37
CA VAL A 33 7.19 -4.80 -11.03
C VAL A 33 7.51 -3.83 -12.15
N GLU A 34 7.13 -4.19 -13.37
CA GLU A 34 7.20 -3.32 -14.53
C GLU A 34 6.22 -2.14 -14.35
N LYS A 35 6.64 -0.94 -14.73
CA LYS A 35 5.92 0.30 -14.39
C LYS A 35 4.54 0.38 -15.02
N ASN A 36 4.37 -0.10 -16.25
CA ASN A 36 3.09 -0.07 -16.97
C ASN A 36 2.12 -1.16 -16.53
N ALA A 37 2.59 -2.19 -15.80
CA ALA A 37 1.75 -3.24 -15.25
C ALA A 37 0.81 -2.73 -14.15
N VAL A 38 1.23 -1.71 -13.39
CA VAL A 38 0.47 -1.16 -12.25
C VAL A 38 -0.40 0.01 -12.69
N ILE A 39 -1.67 -0.04 -12.31
CA ILE A 39 -2.59 1.07 -12.42
C ILE A 39 -2.61 1.80 -11.09
N LYS A 40 -2.36 3.11 -11.14
CA LYS A 40 -2.47 3.99 -9.98
C LYS A 40 -3.64 4.94 -10.16
N PHE A 41 -4.58 4.89 -9.23
CA PHE A 41 -5.67 5.86 -9.14
C PHE A 41 -5.51 6.72 -7.89
N ASP A 42 -5.44 8.03 -8.06
CA ASP A 42 -5.34 8.98 -6.96
C ASP A 42 -6.72 9.14 -6.28
N LYS A 43 -6.94 8.44 -5.15
CA LYS A 43 -8.23 8.43 -4.45
C LYS A 43 -8.53 9.73 -3.70
N HIS A 44 -7.52 10.31 -3.06
CA HIS A 44 -7.67 11.59 -2.36
C HIS A 44 -6.41 12.41 -2.59
N VAL A 45 -6.58 13.58 -3.20
CA VAL A 45 -5.52 14.55 -3.43
C VAL A 45 -6.05 15.89 -2.97
N VAL A 46 -5.77 16.23 -1.71
CA VAL A 46 -6.13 17.54 -1.16
C VAL A 46 -4.90 18.15 -0.53
N SER A 47 -4.62 19.38 -0.96
CA SER A 47 -3.66 20.26 -0.32
C SER A 47 -4.36 21.53 0.07
N ARG A 48 -4.09 22.02 1.28
CA ARG A 48 -4.56 23.32 1.75
C ARG A 48 -3.44 24.04 2.46
N VAL A 49 -3.30 25.32 2.12
CA VAL A 49 -2.44 26.27 2.82
C VAL A 49 -3.32 27.03 3.81
N PHE A 50 -2.85 27.16 5.05
CA PHE A 50 -3.46 27.99 6.09
C PHE A 50 -2.60 29.24 6.26
N SER A 51 -3.25 30.42 6.22
CA SER A 51 -2.57 31.67 6.55
C SER A 51 -2.37 31.80 8.07
N PRO A 52 -1.44 32.66 8.54
CA PRO A 52 -1.27 32.93 9.96
C PRO A 52 -2.57 33.38 10.67
N ASP A 53 -3.44 34.12 9.96
CA ASP A 53 -4.71 34.62 10.50
C ASP A 53 -5.72 33.51 10.82
N GLU A 54 -5.61 32.35 10.16
CA GLU A 54 -6.45 31.17 10.40
C GLU A 54 -5.93 30.29 11.55
N LEU A 55 -4.77 30.62 12.13
CA LEU A 55 -4.06 29.78 13.09
C LEU A 55 -4.01 30.41 14.48
N GLU A 56 -4.77 29.84 15.41
CA GLU A 56 -4.90 30.35 16.79
C GLU A 56 -3.59 30.48 17.58
N ARG A 57 -2.53 29.76 17.19
CA ARG A 57 -1.28 29.66 17.96
C ARG A 57 0.00 29.76 17.12
N LEU A 58 -0.08 30.02 15.82
CA LEU A 58 1.07 29.95 14.93
C LEU A 58 1.20 31.19 14.04
N ASN A 59 2.31 31.93 14.16
CA ASN A 59 2.60 33.09 13.31
C ASN A 59 3.35 32.67 12.04
N GLY A 60 2.76 31.76 11.26
CA GLY A 60 3.39 31.24 10.05
C GLY A 60 2.41 30.48 9.16
N TYR A 61 2.79 30.29 7.89
CA TYR A 61 2.01 29.48 6.97
C TYR A 61 2.13 27.99 7.30
N MET A 62 1.02 27.26 7.23
CA MET A 62 1.00 25.81 7.38
C MET A 62 0.41 25.15 6.14
N VAL A 63 1.09 24.13 5.61
CA VAL A 63 0.57 23.32 4.49
C VAL A 63 0.14 21.96 5.03
N LYS A 64 -1.14 21.63 4.89
CA LYS A 64 -1.63 20.26 5.09
C LYS A 64 -1.72 19.58 3.73
N TYR A 65 -1.08 18.42 3.63
CA TYR A 65 -1.09 17.60 2.43
C TYR A 65 -1.54 16.19 2.80
N ARG A 66 -2.59 15.71 2.13
CA ARG A 66 -3.00 14.31 2.17
C ARG A 66 -3.15 13.82 0.74
N LYS A 67 -2.20 12.99 0.32
CA LYS A 67 -2.28 12.25 -0.93
C LYS A 67 -2.17 10.77 -0.65
N TYR A 68 -3.19 10.02 -1.04
CA TYR A 68 -3.12 8.58 -1.09
C TYR A 68 -3.86 8.08 -2.34
N GLY A 69 -3.24 7.12 -3.00
CA GLY A 69 -3.80 6.42 -4.16
C GLY A 69 -4.16 4.99 -3.80
N ILE A 70 -4.82 4.34 -4.74
CA ILE A 70 -4.94 2.88 -4.79
C ILE A 70 -4.06 2.42 -5.95
N GLU A 71 -3.19 1.46 -5.67
CA GLU A 71 -2.40 0.76 -6.66
C GLU A 71 -3.00 -0.64 -6.89
N GLU A 72 -3.34 -0.94 -8.14
CA GLU A 72 -3.96 -2.20 -8.53
C GLU A 72 -3.27 -2.79 -9.76
N LEU A 73 -3.28 -4.12 -9.88
CA LEU A 73 -2.73 -4.88 -10.98
C LEU A 73 -3.87 -5.59 -11.70
N LEU A 74 -4.01 -5.37 -13.01
CA LEU A 74 -4.91 -6.17 -13.84
C LEU A 74 -4.25 -7.51 -14.21
N ASP A 75 -5.06 -8.53 -14.45
CA ASP A 75 -4.57 -9.86 -14.86
C ASP A 75 -3.70 -9.80 -16.13
N SER A 76 -4.00 -8.89 -17.06
CA SER A 76 -3.19 -8.67 -18.27
C SER A 76 -1.78 -8.14 -17.97
N GLY A 77 -1.59 -7.48 -16.83
CA GLY A 77 -0.30 -6.94 -16.38
C GLY A 77 0.55 -7.95 -15.61
N LEU A 78 0.04 -9.15 -15.32
CA LEU A 78 0.73 -10.15 -14.49
C LEU A 78 2.11 -10.55 -15.05
N ALA A 79 2.25 -10.56 -16.38
CA ALA A 79 3.51 -10.86 -17.05
C ALA A 79 4.64 -9.86 -16.71
N GLY A 80 4.29 -8.65 -16.22
CA GLY A 80 5.23 -7.63 -15.78
C GLY A 80 5.70 -7.78 -14.32
N VAL A 81 5.24 -8.80 -13.59
CA VAL A 81 5.57 -9.02 -12.18
C VAL A 81 6.44 -10.26 -12.01
N GLY A 82 7.64 -10.07 -11.44
CA GLY A 82 8.54 -11.15 -11.06
C GLY A 82 8.73 -11.21 -9.54
N VAL A 83 8.67 -12.42 -8.97
CA VAL A 83 8.84 -12.63 -7.52
C VAL A 83 9.95 -13.64 -7.28
N SER A 84 10.90 -13.29 -6.42
CA SER A 84 11.85 -14.23 -5.83
C SER A 84 11.41 -14.55 -4.40
N SER A 85 11.27 -15.83 -4.09
CA SER A 85 10.92 -16.30 -2.75
C SER A 85 11.97 -17.27 -2.21
N ALA A 86 11.94 -17.48 -0.90
CA ALA A 86 12.63 -18.59 -0.27
C ALA A 86 12.27 -19.94 -0.97
N PRO A 87 13.16 -20.93 -0.93
CA PRO A 87 12.88 -22.26 -1.44
C PRO A 87 11.67 -22.88 -0.72
N ALA A 88 11.07 -23.90 -1.35
CA ALA A 88 10.07 -24.72 -0.68
C ALA A 88 10.72 -25.43 0.51
N GLU A 89 10.05 -25.43 1.66
CA GLU A 89 10.34 -26.37 2.75
C GLU A 89 9.81 -27.77 2.40
#